data_AF-A0A401YKF2-F1
#
_entry.id   AF-A0A401YKF2-F1
#
_cell.length_a   1.000
_cell.length_b   1.000
_cell.length_c   1.000
_cell.angle_alpha   90.00
_cell.angle_beta   90.00
_cell.angle_gamma   90.00
#
_symmetry.space_group_name_H-M   'P 1'
#
loop_
_entity.id
_entity.type
_entity.pdbx_description
1 polymer ?
#
loop_
_entity_poly.entity_id
_entity_poly.type
_entity_poly.pdbx_seq_one_letter_code
_entity_poly.pdbx_strand_id
1 'polypeptide(L)'
;MAEHAAQVFAPALLRLADRGGWVGRERRELVEGLLGDALPPREVAARLTVCGLVPAGTAAWAAIALSRPDPVQAVTTLYEGLRACGGRGLVSDGPGGAYALIALDRPTHIAELAARLGLPTAAGHEPTAALGPLVRDVARVGHSLRAARDTLRLARRVYPIRPTGVAETVLADDWALERLLEGLPPEELADLVEDQLGPLLAADATRGTGLVDTLEAYLRCGCSKTETAGVLFLRRQSVHQRLALIESLLHVSPDAPDRQGPLRAALTARDLLTTRGPNPT
;
A
#
# COMPACT_ATOMS: atom_id res chain seq x y z
N MET A 1 32.96 -17.13 18.05
CA MET A 1 33.23 -15.89 18.82
C MET A 1 32.63 -14.64 18.15
N ALA A 2 31.68 -14.73 17.22
CA ALA A 2 30.22 -14.74 17.45
C ALA A 2 29.69 -13.86 18.61
N GLU A 3 30.33 -13.86 19.79
CA GLU A 3 30.02 -12.97 20.91
C GLU A 3 30.70 -11.59 20.86
N HIS A 4 31.79 -11.41 20.11
CA HIS A 4 32.52 -10.13 20.07
C HIS A 4 32.00 -9.13 19.04
N ALA A 5 31.14 -9.54 18.10
CA ALA A 5 30.48 -8.63 17.17
C ALA A 5 29.31 -7.86 17.83
N ALA A 6 28.79 -8.35 18.95
CA ALA A 6 27.74 -7.67 19.71
C ALA A 6 28.30 -6.54 20.62
N GLN A 7 29.58 -6.56 20.96
CA GLN A 7 30.19 -5.57 21.87
C GLN A 7 30.71 -4.29 21.19
N VAL A 8 30.93 -4.31 19.88
CA VAL A 8 31.40 -3.12 19.13
C VAL A 8 30.25 -2.30 18.53
N PHE A 9 29.04 -2.86 18.44
CA PHE A 9 27.87 -2.11 17.96
C PHE A 9 27.10 -1.36 19.06
N ALA A 10 27.36 -1.64 20.34
CA ALA A 10 26.70 -0.91 21.43
C ALA A 10 26.98 0.62 21.44
N PRO A 11 28.20 1.12 21.13
CA PRO A 11 28.45 2.57 21.10
C PRO A 11 27.87 3.28 19.85
N ALA A 12 27.68 2.56 18.74
CA ALA A 12 27.06 3.09 17.52
C ALA A 12 25.52 3.03 17.62
N LEU A 13 25.00 1.98 18.25
CA LEU A 13 23.62 1.91 18.71
C LEU A 13 23.33 2.94 19.81
N LEU A 14 24.31 3.41 20.57
CA LEU A 14 24.18 4.56 21.48
C LEU A 14 24.11 5.93 20.77
N ARG A 15 24.44 6.02 19.48
CA ARG A 15 24.12 7.21 18.64
C ARG A 15 22.80 7.04 17.86
N LEU A 16 22.32 5.80 17.72
CA LEU A 16 20.96 5.45 17.27
C LEU A 16 19.94 5.41 18.43
N ALA A 17 20.43 5.35 19.68
CA ALA A 17 19.72 5.52 20.94
C ALA A 17 19.79 6.97 21.42
N ASP A 18 19.82 7.92 20.49
CA ASP A 18 19.35 9.29 20.73
C ASP A 18 17.80 9.33 20.89
N ARG A 19 17.22 8.22 21.37
CA ARG A 19 15.78 8.00 21.67
C ARG A 19 15.32 8.73 22.94
N GLY A 20 16.15 9.62 23.50
CA GLY A 20 15.78 10.56 24.57
C GLY A 20 16.20 12.01 24.30
N GLY A 21 16.94 12.27 23.21
CA GLY A 21 17.39 13.59 22.81
C GLY A 21 16.28 14.43 22.19
N TRP A 22 16.45 15.76 22.23
CA TRP A 22 15.50 16.72 21.64
C TRP A 22 15.19 16.39 20.16
N VAL A 23 16.20 16.05 19.36
CA VAL A 23 16.02 15.73 17.92
C VAL A 23 15.15 14.49 17.68
N GLY A 24 15.26 13.46 18.52
CA GLY A 24 14.42 12.26 18.42
C GLY A 24 12.94 12.58 18.69
N ARG A 25 12.66 13.40 19.71
CA ARG A 25 11.30 13.87 19.99
C ARG A 25 10.74 14.74 18.87
N GLU A 26 11.52 15.70 18.38
CA GLU A 26 11.11 16.59 17.28
C GLU A 26 10.76 15.82 15.99
N ARG A 27 11.54 14.78 15.65
CA ARG A 27 11.27 13.90 14.50
C ARG A 27 9.98 13.12 14.66
N ARG A 28 9.73 12.60 15.86
CA ARG A 28 8.50 11.87 16.18
C ARG A 28 7.28 12.78 16.09
N GLU A 29 7.34 13.96 16.73
CA GLU A 29 6.27 14.95 16.68
C GLU A 29 5.99 15.43 15.24
N LEU A 30 7.04 15.60 14.42
CA LEU A 30 6.88 15.90 13.00
C LEU A 30 6.13 14.77 12.27
N VAL A 31 6.54 13.51 12.44
CA VAL A 31 5.88 12.36 11.80
C VAL A 31 4.43 12.23 12.26
N GLU A 32 4.16 12.34 13.56
CA GLU A 32 2.80 12.30 14.11
C GLU A 32 1.93 13.45 13.57
N GLY A 33 2.47 14.67 13.53
CA GLY A 33 1.78 15.82 12.95
C GLY A 33 1.47 15.67 11.46
N LEU A 34 2.38 15.10 10.67
CA LEU A 34 2.16 14.83 9.25
C LEU A 34 1.13 13.72 9.03
N LEU A 35 1.13 12.69 9.88
CA LEU A 35 0.18 11.58 9.85
C LEU A 35 -1.23 11.99 10.28
N GLY A 36 -1.33 12.95 11.20
CA GLY A 36 -2.59 13.52 11.68
C GLY A 36 -3.12 14.69 10.87
N ASP A 37 -2.41 15.11 9.81
CA ASP A 37 -2.71 16.33 9.03
C ASP A 37 -2.80 17.61 9.89
N ALA A 38 -2.09 17.62 11.02
CA ALA A 38 -2.12 18.71 11.99
C ALA A 38 -1.07 19.80 11.70
N LEU A 39 -0.15 19.55 10.76
CA LEU A 39 0.92 20.47 10.40
C LEU A 39 0.55 21.30 9.16
N PRO A 40 0.51 22.64 9.27
CA PRO A 40 0.27 23.50 8.12
C PRO A 40 1.34 23.27 7.03
N PRO A 41 0.96 23.21 5.75
CA PRO A 41 1.91 22.93 4.66
C PRO A 41 3.14 23.86 4.64
N ARG A 42 2.95 25.13 5.02
CA ARG A 42 4.02 26.14 5.11
C ARG A 42 5.06 25.88 6.20
N GLU A 43 4.72 25.12 7.23
CA GLU A 43 5.62 24.83 8.37
C GLU A 43 6.44 23.56 8.19
N VAL A 44 6.01 22.68 7.26
CA VAL A 44 6.65 21.38 7.00
C VAL A 44 8.14 21.55 6.69
N ALA A 45 8.51 22.49 5.81
CA ALA A 45 9.90 22.74 5.45
C ALA A 45 10.78 23.17 6.64
N ALA A 46 10.25 24.04 7.51
CA ALA A 46 10.96 24.51 8.71
C ALA A 46 11.16 23.37 9.71
N ARG A 47 10.10 22.57 9.96
CA ARG A 47 10.16 21.41 10.86
C ARG A 47 11.13 20.34 10.36
N LEU A 48 11.16 20.07 9.05
CA LEU A 48 12.14 19.15 8.45
C LEU A 48 13.58 19.64 8.68
N THR A 49 13.82 20.94 8.52
CA THR A 49 15.14 21.55 8.75
C THR A 49 15.58 21.40 10.21
N VAL A 50 14.67 21.66 11.17
CA VAL A 50 14.88 21.42 12.60
C VAL A 50 15.25 19.95 12.89
N CYS A 51 14.65 19.02 12.16
CA CYS A 51 14.92 17.58 12.26
C CYS A 51 16.22 17.13 11.55
N GLY A 52 16.96 18.06 10.94
CA GLY A 52 18.21 17.81 10.23
C GLY A 52 18.04 17.43 8.75
N LEU A 53 16.85 17.60 8.17
CA LEU A 53 16.57 17.31 6.76
C LEU A 53 16.29 18.61 6.00
N VAL A 54 17.32 19.14 5.35
CA VAL A 54 17.23 20.42 4.63
C VAL A 54 16.52 20.23 3.27
N PRO A 55 15.40 20.94 3.01
CA PRO A 55 14.64 20.81 1.76
C PRO A 55 15.35 21.30 0.50
N ALA A 56 16.30 22.23 0.61
CA ALA A 56 17.00 22.82 -0.53
C ALA A 56 17.72 21.75 -1.39
N GLY A 57 17.69 21.92 -2.71
CA GLY A 57 18.33 20.98 -3.65
C GLY A 57 17.67 19.60 -3.72
N THR A 58 16.40 19.51 -3.35
CA THR A 58 15.62 18.25 -3.41
C THR A 58 14.74 18.24 -4.66
N ALA A 59 14.91 17.23 -5.51
CA ALA A 59 14.12 17.05 -6.72
C ALA A 59 12.78 16.36 -6.45
N ALA A 60 12.74 15.44 -5.47
CA ALA A 60 11.54 14.75 -5.05
C ALA A 60 11.65 14.23 -3.61
N TRP A 61 10.51 13.90 -3.03
CA TRP A 61 10.39 13.32 -1.70
C TRP A 61 9.66 11.99 -1.79
N ALA A 62 10.13 11.03 -0.99
CA ALA A 62 9.46 9.76 -0.79
C ALA A 62 9.15 9.56 0.69
N ALA A 63 8.01 8.93 0.97
CA ALA A 63 7.65 8.51 2.31
C ALA A 63 7.44 7.00 2.35
N ILE A 64 7.81 6.38 3.46
CA ILE A 64 7.72 4.93 3.67
C ILE A 64 7.01 4.69 4.99
N ALA A 65 6.10 3.73 5.00
CA ALA A 65 5.59 3.10 6.21
C ALA A 65 6.10 1.66 6.26
N LEU A 66 6.62 1.23 7.40
CA LEU A 66 7.10 -0.12 7.64
C LEU A 66 6.53 -0.65 8.95
N SER A 67 5.89 -1.81 8.91
CA SER A 67 5.37 -2.51 10.07
C SER A 67 6.13 -3.83 10.24
N ARG A 68 6.77 -4.01 11.38
CA ARG A 68 7.34 -5.29 11.83
C ARG A 68 6.90 -5.58 13.26
N PRO A 69 6.87 -6.87 13.67
CA PRO A 69 6.53 -7.23 15.05
C PRO A 69 7.44 -6.55 16.09
N ASP A 70 8.73 -6.39 15.75
CA ASP A 70 9.70 -5.66 16.55
C ASP A 70 9.89 -4.22 16.03
N PRO A 71 9.47 -3.20 16.79
CA PRO A 71 9.63 -1.79 16.40
C PRO A 71 11.10 -1.36 16.24
N VAL A 72 12.02 -1.98 16.98
CA VAL A 72 13.46 -1.68 16.86
C VAL A 72 13.96 -2.15 15.50
N GLN A 73 13.61 -3.37 15.09
CA GLN A 73 13.95 -3.90 13.76
C GLN A 73 13.36 -3.06 12.63
N ALA A 74 12.12 -2.58 12.77
CA ALA A 74 11.51 -1.72 11.76
C ALA A 74 12.32 -0.43 11.56
N VAL A 75 12.63 0.28 12.66
CA VAL A 75 13.45 1.50 12.62
C VAL A 75 14.84 1.22 12.05
N THR A 76 15.51 0.15 12.49
CA THR A 76 16.84 -0.24 12.00
C THR A 76 16.84 -0.51 10.49
N THR A 77 15.85 -1.25 9.99
CA THR A 77 15.71 -1.56 8.54
C THR A 77 15.62 -0.27 7.72
N LEU A 78 14.81 0.70 8.17
CA LEU A 78 14.69 1.99 7.48
C LEU A 78 15.97 2.82 7.54
N TYR A 79 16.70 2.80 8.66
CA TYR A 79 17.99 3.49 8.76
C TYR A 79 19.05 2.90 7.82
N GLU A 80 19.10 1.56 7.70
CA GLU A 80 20.00 0.86 6.80
C GLU A 80 19.66 1.17 5.33
N GLY A 81 18.38 1.08 4.94
CA GLY A 81 17.92 1.45 3.61
C GLY A 81 18.20 2.92 3.27
N LEU A 82 17.97 3.83 4.22
CA LEU A 82 18.28 5.25 4.04
C LEU A 82 19.77 5.49 3.79
N ARG A 83 20.65 4.79 4.54
CA ARG A 83 22.11 4.85 4.32
C ARG A 83 22.49 4.36 2.92
N ALA A 84 21.90 3.26 2.45
CA ALA A 84 22.11 2.76 1.09
C ALA A 84 21.66 3.75 0.01
N CYS A 85 20.69 4.62 0.33
CA CYS A 85 20.20 5.67 -0.57
C CYS A 85 20.96 7.00 -0.49
N GLY A 86 22.09 7.08 0.23
CA GLY A 86 22.89 8.29 0.37
C GLY A 86 22.56 9.16 1.59
N GLY A 87 21.70 8.68 2.50
CA GLY A 87 21.55 9.23 3.84
C GLY A 87 20.73 10.52 3.98
N ARG A 88 20.20 11.09 2.88
CA ARG A 88 19.37 12.31 2.93
C ARG A 88 17.93 11.97 3.31
N GLY A 89 17.68 11.83 4.60
CA GLY A 89 16.34 11.54 5.11
C GLY A 89 16.29 11.52 6.63
N LEU A 90 15.10 11.25 7.15
CA LEU A 90 14.88 10.97 8.56
C LEU A 90 14.09 9.69 8.71
N VAL A 91 14.29 9.03 9.85
CA VAL A 91 13.54 7.85 10.26
C VAL A 91 13.01 8.12 11.67
N SER A 92 11.75 7.77 11.88
CA SER A 92 11.09 7.83 13.19
C SER A 92 10.20 6.62 13.37
N ASP A 93 9.99 6.22 14.61
CA ASP A 93 8.83 5.41 14.95
C ASP A 93 7.57 6.30 15.00
N GLY A 94 6.39 5.67 14.98
CA GLY A 94 5.11 6.35 15.07
C GLY A 94 3.95 5.36 15.22
N PRO A 95 2.70 5.84 15.15
CA PRO A 95 1.53 4.98 15.31
C PRO A 95 1.49 3.85 14.27
N GLY A 96 1.56 2.60 14.72
CA GLY A 96 1.44 1.42 13.86
C GLY A 96 2.69 1.03 13.06
N GLY A 97 3.86 1.62 13.34
CA GLY A 97 5.11 1.18 12.70
C GLY A 97 6.24 2.21 12.73
N ALA A 98 7.22 2.00 11.86
CA ALA A 98 8.29 2.93 11.59
C ALA A 98 8.04 3.66 10.26
N TYR A 99 8.57 4.86 10.16
CA TYR A 99 8.37 5.77 9.05
C TYR A 99 9.68 6.38 8.60
N ALA A 100 9.84 6.57 7.30
CA ALA A 100 10.97 7.29 6.74
C ALA A 100 10.48 8.38 5.78
N LEU A 101 11.15 9.53 5.81
CA LEU A 101 11.04 10.58 4.81
C LEU A 101 12.40 10.74 4.14
N ILE A 102 12.42 10.64 2.82
CA ILE A 102 13.65 10.63 2.02
C ILE A 102 13.61 11.81 1.05
N ALA A 103 14.68 12.61 1.07
CA ALA A 103 14.92 13.66 0.09
C ALA A 103 15.79 13.11 -1.05
N LEU A 104 15.23 13.10 -2.26
CA LEU A 104 15.87 12.61 -3.47
C LEU A 104 16.46 13.79 -4.24
N ASP A 105 17.74 13.69 -4.61
CA ASP A 105 18.47 14.68 -5.40
C ASP A 105 18.17 14.59 -6.92
N ARG A 106 17.63 13.46 -7.36
CA ARG A 106 17.25 13.19 -8.75
C ARG A 106 15.88 12.52 -8.85
N PRO A 107 15.18 12.69 -9.98
CA PRO A 107 14.01 11.87 -10.30
C PRO A 107 14.39 10.39 -10.23
N THR A 108 13.58 9.60 -9.52
CA THR A 108 13.78 8.16 -9.31
C THR A 108 12.43 7.49 -9.49
N HIS A 109 12.37 6.30 -10.07
CA HIS A 109 11.13 5.52 -10.07
C HIS A 109 10.92 4.88 -8.70
N ILE A 110 9.68 4.84 -8.23
CA ILE A 110 9.35 4.33 -6.88
C ILE A 110 9.76 2.85 -6.69
N ALA A 111 9.68 2.03 -7.75
CA ALA A 111 10.14 0.64 -7.72
C ALA A 111 11.67 0.52 -7.57
N GLU A 112 12.43 1.39 -8.24
CA GLU A 112 13.89 1.46 -8.10
C GLU A 112 14.27 1.89 -6.68
N LEU A 113 13.51 2.83 -6.10
CA LEU A 113 13.70 3.25 -4.72
C LEU A 113 13.46 2.09 -3.74
N ALA A 114 12.36 1.33 -3.89
CA ALA A 114 12.09 0.17 -3.06
C ALA A 114 13.24 -0.86 -3.09
N ALA A 115 13.77 -1.15 -4.28
CA ALA A 115 14.92 -2.03 -4.45
C ALA A 115 16.19 -1.50 -3.76
N ARG A 116 16.50 -0.21 -3.91
CA ARG A 116 17.66 0.44 -3.26
C ARG A 116 17.55 0.45 -1.73
N LEU A 117 16.33 0.48 -1.21
CA LEU A 117 16.06 0.41 0.23
C LEU A 117 16.15 -1.02 0.79
N GLY A 118 16.32 -2.03 -0.07
CA GLY A 118 16.32 -3.44 0.34
C GLY A 118 14.96 -3.92 0.83
N LEU A 119 13.87 -3.25 0.41
CA LEU A 119 12.53 -3.65 0.78
C LEU A 119 12.08 -4.83 -0.10
N PRO A 120 11.56 -5.92 0.49
CA PRO A 120 11.16 -7.11 -0.25
C PRO A 120 9.90 -6.82 -1.09
N THR A 121 9.93 -7.20 -2.37
CA THR A 121 8.84 -6.96 -3.32
C THR A 121 8.09 -8.24 -3.72
N ALA A 122 8.46 -9.39 -3.14
CA ALA A 122 7.84 -10.67 -3.46
C ALA A 122 6.37 -10.69 -3.00
N ALA A 123 5.49 -11.30 -3.79
CA ALA A 123 4.11 -11.59 -3.39
C ALA A 123 4.02 -12.86 -2.53
N GLY A 124 2.89 -13.06 -1.86
CA GLY A 124 2.63 -14.27 -1.06
C GLY A 124 3.11 -14.21 0.39
N HIS A 125 3.58 -13.05 0.84
CA HIS A 125 3.90 -12.78 2.24
C HIS A 125 3.05 -11.61 2.74
N GLU A 126 2.78 -11.58 4.05
CA GLU A 126 2.01 -10.48 4.64
C GLU A 126 2.71 -9.14 4.37
N PRO A 127 1.99 -8.10 3.90
CA PRO A 127 2.60 -6.81 3.59
C PRO A 127 3.29 -6.21 4.81
N THR A 128 4.58 -5.91 4.68
CA THR A 128 5.37 -5.29 5.75
C THR A 128 5.68 -3.82 5.47
N ALA A 129 5.69 -3.40 4.21
CA ALA A 129 6.04 -2.03 3.83
C ALA A 129 5.09 -1.42 2.79
N ALA A 130 5.02 -0.09 2.78
CA ALA A 130 4.41 0.65 1.70
C ALA A 130 5.20 1.93 1.39
N LEU A 131 5.25 2.29 0.11
CA LEU A 131 5.81 3.56 -0.34
C LEU A 131 4.68 4.49 -0.78
N GLY A 132 4.73 5.73 -0.30
CA GLY A 132 3.84 6.80 -0.72
C GLY A 132 4.21 7.35 -2.11
N PRO A 133 3.30 8.08 -2.77
CA PRO A 133 3.58 8.73 -4.04
C PRO A 133 4.81 9.65 -3.93
N LEU A 134 5.60 9.71 -4.99
CA LEU A 134 6.71 10.66 -5.07
C LEU A 134 6.15 12.07 -5.23
N VAL A 135 6.56 12.98 -4.35
CA VAL A 135 6.09 14.37 -4.38
C VAL A 135 7.25 15.32 -4.61
N ARG A 136 7.05 16.35 -5.45
CA ARG A 136 8.10 17.35 -5.73
C ARG A 136 8.08 18.52 -4.75
N ASP A 137 6.90 18.81 -4.21
CA ASP A 137 6.70 19.86 -3.22
C ASP A 137 6.82 19.31 -1.80
N VAL A 138 7.65 19.96 -0.98
CA VAL A 138 7.84 19.62 0.43
C VAL A 138 6.53 19.71 1.23
N ALA A 139 5.63 20.62 0.85
CA ALA A 139 4.30 20.74 1.45
C ALA A 139 3.44 19.47 1.29
N ARG A 140 3.73 18.65 0.28
CA ARG A 140 3.00 17.40 -0.03
C ARG A 140 3.60 16.17 0.65
N VAL A 141 4.67 16.30 1.43
CA VAL A 141 5.31 15.17 2.12
C VAL A 141 4.34 14.48 3.09
N GLY A 142 3.49 15.24 3.79
CA GLY A 142 2.45 14.67 4.65
C GLY A 142 1.40 13.86 3.89
N HIS A 143 1.10 14.23 2.64
CA HIS A 143 0.23 13.44 1.78
C HIS A 143 0.89 12.11 1.39
N SER A 144 2.17 12.12 1.00
CA SER A 144 2.93 10.90 0.69
C SER A 144 3.02 9.96 1.90
N LEU A 145 3.27 10.51 3.09
CA LEU A 145 3.39 9.73 4.32
C LEU A 145 2.07 9.08 4.75
N ARG A 146 0.97 9.83 4.74
CA ARG A 146 -0.37 9.28 5.00
C ARG A 146 -0.74 8.20 3.99
N ALA A 147 -0.44 8.46 2.71
CA ALA A 147 -0.65 7.50 1.65
C ALA A 147 0.08 6.17 1.89
N ALA A 148 1.37 6.21 2.24
CA ALA A 148 2.13 5.02 2.60
C ALA A 148 1.47 4.26 3.77
N ARG A 149 1.15 4.96 4.87
CA ARG A 149 0.51 4.35 6.05
C ARG A 149 -0.81 3.68 5.71
N ASP A 150 -1.68 4.41 5.03
CA ASP A 150 -3.04 3.96 4.75
C ASP A 150 -3.02 2.79 3.76
N THR A 151 -2.15 2.84 2.74
CA THR A 151 -1.90 1.71 1.84
C THR A 151 -1.42 0.47 2.61
N LEU A 152 -0.43 0.60 3.51
CA LEU A 152 0.07 -0.56 4.27
C LEU A 152 -1.02 -1.20 5.12
N ARG A 153 -1.81 -0.39 5.83
CA ARG A 153 -2.94 -0.87 6.64
C ARG A 153 -3.97 -1.60 5.79
N LEU A 154 -4.32 -1.01 4.65
CA LEU A 154 -5.30 -1.57 3.73
C LEU A 154 -4.82 -2.88 3.11
N ALA A 155 -3.57 -2.91 2.65
CA ALA A 155 -2.95 -4.10 2.09
C ALA A 155 -2.90 -5.26 3.07
N ARG A 156 -2.53 -5.02 4.33
CA ARG A 156 -2.56 -6.04 5.39
C ARG A 156 -3.97 -6.54 5.69
N ARG A 157 -4.98 -5.66 5.60
CA ARG A 157 -6.38 -6.03 5.84
C ARG A 157 -6.96 -6.87 4.69
N VAL A 158 -6.56 -6.59 3.45
CA VAL A 158 -6.99 -7.33 2.25
C VAL A 158 -6.18 -8.61 2.04
N TYR A 159 -4.95 -8.68 2.54
CA TYR A 159 -4.05 -9.82 2.34
C TYR A 159 -4.66 -11.21 2.64
N PRO A 160 -5.42 -11.44 3.74
CA PRO A 160 -5.98 -12.76 4.05
C PRO A 160 -6.91 -13.32 2.96
N ILE A 161 -7.57 -12.46 2.20
CA ILE A 161 -8.47 -12.87 1.10
C ILE A 161 -7.78 -12.83 -0.27
N ARG A 162 -6.62 -12.16 -0.41
CA ARG A 162 -5.83 -12.07 -1.64
C ARG A 162 -4.32 -12.27 -1.43
N PRO A 163 -3.87 -13.41 -0.88
CA PRO A 163 -2.46 -13.56 -0.49
C PRO A 163 -1.49 -13.51 -1.67
N THR A 164 -1.91 -13.98 -2.86
CA THR A 164 -1.08 -14.01 -4.07
C THR A 164 -1.14 -12.72 -4.88
N GLY A 165 -2.07 -11.81 -4.56
CA GLY A 165 -2.28 -10.54 -5.25
C GLY A 165 -1.59 -9.34 -4.60
N VAL A 166 -0.98 -9.54 -3.42
CA VAL A 166 -0.38 -8.45 -2.64
C VAL A 166 1.11 -8.72 -2.44
N ALA A 167 1.93 -7.74 -2.80
CA ALA A 167 3.37 -7.75 -2.57
C ALA A 167 3.70 -7.43 -1.11
N GLU A 168 4.85 -7.92 -0.62
CA GLU A 168 5.32 -7.62 0.73
C GLU A 168 5.59 -6.10 0.90
N THR A 169 6.04 -5.44 -0.17
CA THR A 169 6.11 -3.97 -0.29
C THR A 169 5.13 -3.51 -1.34
N VAL A 170 4.13 -2.73 -0.93
CA VAL A 170 3.09 -2.17 -1.82
C VAL A 170 3.35 -0.71 -2.17
N LEU A 171 2.90 -0.29 -3.34
CA LEU A 171 3.01 1.08 -3.81
C LEU A 171 1.67 1.79 -3.66
N ALA A 172 1.67 2.98 -3.09
CA ALA A 172 0.44 3.73 -2.86
C ALA A 172 -0.29 4.13 -4.16
N ASP A 173 0.45 4.33 -5.25
CA ASP A 173 -0.11 4.63 -6.57
C ASP A 173 -0.88 3.44 -7.15
N ASP A 174 -0.39 2.21 -6.91
CA ASP A 174 -1.06 0.98 -7.36
C ASP A 174 -2.31 0.65 -6.51
N TRP A 175 -2.44 1.28 -5.34
CA TRP A 175 -3.55 1.10 -4.38
C TRP A 175 -4.48 2.32 -4.31
N ALA A 176 -4.46 3.18 -5.32
CA ALA A 176 -5.20 4.44 -5.30
C ALA A 176 -6.72 4.23 -5.27
N LEU A 177 -7.23 3.23 -5.99
CA LEU A 177 -8.66 2.91 -6.04
C LEU A 177 -9.15 2.36 -4.70
N GLU A 178 -8.43 1.38 -4.15
CA GLU A 178 -8.70 0.76 -2.86
C GLU A 178 -8.76 1.83 -1.77
N ARG A 179 -7.81 2.77 -1.78
CA ARG A 179 -7.76 3.87 -0.80
C ARG A 179 -8.87 4.89 -0.97
N LEU A 180 -9.28 5.17 -2.21
CA LEU A 180 -10.41 6.05 -2.48
C LEU A 180 -11.71 5.42 -1.95
N LEU A 181 -11.95 4.16 -2.28
CA LEU A 181 -13.14 3.41 -1.84
C LEU A 181 -13.15 3.17 -0.34
N GLU A 182 -11.99 3.02 0.29
CA GLU A 182 -11.90 2.88 1.76
C GLU A 182 -12.46 4.11 2.50
N GLY A 183 -12.44 5.29 1.86
CA GLY A 183 -13.04 6.51 2.42
C GLY A 183 -14.57 6.54 2.34
N LEU A 184 -15.20 5.63 1.59
CA LEU A 184 -16.66 5.57 1.43
C LEU A 184 -17.32 4.78 2.58
N PRO A 185 -18.55 5.15 2.94
CA PRO A 185 -19.28 4.43 3.96
C PRO A 185 -19.70 3.04 3.45
N PRO A 186 -19.88 2.04 4.35
CA PRO A 186 -20.18 0.67 3.95
C PRO A 186 -21.42 0.52 3.06
N GLU A 187 -22.46 1.32 3.27
CA GLU A 187 -23.68 1.32 2.47
C GLU A 187 -23.43 1.71 1.01
N GLU A 188 -22.64 2.75 0.75
CA GLU A 188 -22.30 3.16 -0.62
C GLU A 188 -21.44 2.11 -1.33
N LEU A 189 -20.55 1.42 -0.59
CA LEU A 189 -19.81 0.29 -1.14
C LEU A 189 -20.74 -0.88 -1.45
N ALA A 190 -21.74 -1.15 -0.62
CA ALA A 190 -22.69 -2.24 -0.82
C ALA A 190 -23.59 -1.97 -2.03
N ASP A 191 -24.07 -0.73 -2.19
CA ASP A 191 -24.84 -0.30 -3.35
C ASP A 191 -24.02 -0.44 -4.64
N LEU A 192 -22.75 -0.03 -4.62
CA LEU A 192 -21.85 -0.23 -5.78
C LEU A 192 -21.65 -1.72 -6.13
N VAL A 193 -21.55 -2.58 -5.12
CA VAL A 193 -21.44 -4.04 -5.34
C VAL A 193 -22.73 -4.59 -5.92
N GLU A 194 -23.89 -4.22 -5.38
CA GLU A 194 -25.19 -4.70 -5.86
C GLU A 194 -25.46 -4.23 -7.29
N ASP A 195 -25.27 -2.94 -7.57
CA ASP A 195 -25.51 -2.33 -8.88
C ASP A 195 -24.67 -2.95 -10.01
N GLN A 196 -23.43 -3.36 -9.70
CA GLN A 196 -22.50 -3.85 -10.72
C GLN A 196 -22.36 -5.37 -10.75
N LEU A 197 -22.51 -6.05 -9.60
CA LEU A 197 -22.22 -7.48 -9.44
C LEU A 197 -23.41 -8.29 -8.92
N GLY A 198 -24.52 -7.66 -8.51
CA GLY A 198 -25.71 -8.32 -7.96
C GLY A 198 -26.19 -9.53 -8.78
N PRO A 199 -26.38 -9.41 -10.11
CA PRO A 199 -26.77 -10.55 -10.95
C PRO A 199 -25.78 -11.73 -10.92
N LEU A 200 -24.48 -11.46 -10.82
CA LEU A 200 -23.44 -12.48 -10.74
C LEU A 200 -23.40 -13.13 -9.36
N LEU A 201 -23.54 -12.34 -8.30
CA LEU A 201 -23.60 -12.82 -6.91
C LEU A 201 -24.81 -13.72 -6.70
N ALA A 202 -25.99 -13.35 -7.23
CA ALA A 202 -27.19 -14.18 -7.17
C ALA A 202 -27.02 -15.52 -7.93
N ALA A 203 -26.37 -15.48 -9.09
CA ALA A 203 -26.06 -16.70 -9.85
C ALA A 203 -25.05 -17.60 -9.11
N ASP A 204 -24.01 -17.03 -8.50
CA ASP A 204 -23.03 -17.78 -7.73
C ASP A 204 -23.63 -18.39 -6.45
N ALA A 205 -24.51 -17.66 -5.75
CA ALA A 205 -25.20 -18.17 -4.56
C ALA A 205 -26.12 -19.37 -4.87
N THR A 206 -26.72 -19.41 -6.06
CA THR A 206 -27.65 -20.49 -6.45
C THR A 206 -26.97 -21.69 -7.10
N ARG A 207 -25.84 -21.49 -7.79
CA ARG A 207 -25.23 -22.54 -8.64
C ARG A 207 -23.75 -22.82 -8.34
N GLY A 208 -23.09 -22.01 -7.50
CA GLY A 208 -21.66 -22.15 -7.20
C GLY A 208 -20.77 -21.96 -8.43
N THR A 209 -21.16 -21.11 -9.38
CA THR A 209 -20.53 -20.98 -10.69
C THR A 209 -19.15 -20.32 -10.68
N GLY A 210 -18.82 -19.55 -9.63
CA GLY A 210 -17.57 -18.80 -9.51
C GLY A 210 -17.41 -17.71 -10.58
N LEU A 211 -18.51 -17.06 -10.95
CA LEU A 211 -18.53 -16.02 -11.99
C LEU A 211 -17.81 -14.76 -11.53
N VAL A 212 -17.99 -14.33 -10.28
CA VAL A 212 -17.33 -13.11 -9.81
C VAL A 212 -15.81 -13.29 -9.77
N ASP A 213 -15.33 -14.44 -9.32
CA ASP A 213 -13.89 -14.78 -9.34
C ASP A 213 -13.36 -14.89 -10.78
N THR A 214 -14.19 -15.38 -11.70
CA THR A 214 -13.83 -15.44 -13.13
C THR A 214 -13.70 -14.04 -13.72
N LEU A 215 -14.66 -13.15 -13.45
CA LEU A 215 -14.62 -11.75 -13.89
C LEU A 215 -13.39 -11.04 -13.33
N GLU A 216 -13.10 -11.22 -12.04
CA GLU A 216 -11.94 -10.62 -11.39
C GLU A 216 -10.62 -11.05 -12.02
N ALA A 217 -10.42 -12.37 -12.20
CA ALA A 217 -9.23 -12.90 -12.84
C ALA A 217 -9.13 -12.45 -14.30
N TYR A 218 -10.26 -12.35 -15.01
CA TYR A 218 -10.32 -11.90 -16.39
C TYR A 218 -9.89 -10.44 -16.55
N LEU A 219 -10.42 -9.53 -15.73
CA LEU A 219 -10.01 -8.14 -15.72
C LEU A 219 -8.54 -7.99 -15.32
N ARG A 220 -8.06 -8.77 -14.34
CA ARG A 220 -6.64 -8.76 -13.93
C ARG A 220 -5.69 -9.23 -15.03
N CYS A 221 -6.10 -10.17 -15.87
CA CYS A 221 -5.34 -10.65 -17.02
C CYS A 221 -5.56 -9.80 -18.29
N GLY A 222 -5.95 -8.52 -18.15
CA GLY A 222 -6.15 -7.62 -19.30
C GLY A 222 -7.20 -8.10 -20.30
N CYS A 223 -8.25 -8.79 -19.82
CA CYS A 223 -9.29 -9.41 -20.66
C CYS A 223 -8.76 -10.55 -21.57
N SER A 224 -7.66 -11.20 -21.19
CA SER A 224 -7.12 -12.37 -21.89
C SER A 224 -7.72 -13.67 -21.38
N LYS A 225 -8.62 -14.28 -22.16
CA LYS A 225 -9.26 -15.57 -21.82
C LYS A 225 -8.25 -16.69 -21.59
N THR A 226 -7.13 -16.66 -22.32
CA THR A 226 -6.06 -17.66 -22.22
C THR A 226 -5.32 -17.54 -20.89
N GLU A 227 -4.94 -16.32 -20.50
CA GLU A 227 -4.27 -16.09 -19.23
C GLU A 227 -5.20 -16.36 -18.05
N THR A 228 -6.48 -15.96 -18.15
CA THR A 228 -7.51 -16.27 -17.15
C THR A 228 -7.67 -17.76 -16.93
N ALA A 229 -7.69 -18.56 -18.02
CA ALA A 229 -7.75 -20.01 -17.92
C ALA A 229 -6.53 -20.58 -17.18
N GLY A 230 -5.34 -20.03 -17.43
CA GLY A 230 -4.12 -20.39 -16.73
C GLY A 230 -4.17 -20.07 -15.23
N VAL A 231 -4.54 -18.84 -14.87
CA VAL A 231 -4.58 -18.36 -13.48
C VAL A 231 -5.66 -19.06 -12.65
N LEU A 232 -6.81 -19.38 -13.25
CA LEU A 232 -7.89 -20.10 -12.58
C LEU A 232 -7.74 -21.63 -12.64
N PHE A 233 -6.70 -22.14 -13.31
CA PHE A 233 -6.51 -23.57 -13.58
C PHE A 233 -7.75 -24.22 -14.26
N LEU A 234 -8.40 -23.46 -15.15
CA LEU A 234 -9.59 -23.89 -15.88
C LEU A 234 -9.25 -24.26 -17.32
N ARG A 235 -10.11 -25.08 -17.94
CA ARG A 235 -10.09 -25.26 -19.40
C ARG A 235 -10.55 -23.96 -20.06
N ARG A 236 -9.95 -23.61 -21.21
CA ARG A 236 -10.36 -22.43 -22.00
C ARG A 236 -11.86 -22.39 -22.25
N GLN A 237 -12.45 -23.53 -22.64
CA GLN A 237 -13.89 -23.64 -22.90
C GLN A 237 -14.75 -23.24 -21.68
N SER A 238 -14.31 -23.59 -20.46
CA SER A 238 -15.00 -23.22 -19.23
C SER A 238 -14.96 -21.70 -19.01
N VAL A 239 -13.81 -21.06 -19.27
CA VAL A 239 -13.70 -19.59 -19.21
C VAL A 239 -14.60 -18.93 -20.25
N HIS A 240 -14.62 -19.43 -21.49
CA HIS A 240 -15.51 -18.92 -22.54
C HIS A 240 -16.99 -18.99 -22.13
N GLN A 241 -17.42 -20.12 -21.60
CA GLN A 241 -18.81 -20.32 -21.15
C GLN A 241 -19.18 -19.40 -19.98
N ARG A 242 -18.28 -19.25 -19.00
CA ARG A 242 -18.50 -18.36 -17.86
C ARG A 242 -18.54 -16.90 -18.28
N LEU A 243 -17.66 -16.47 -19.18
CA LEU A 243 -17.69 -15.10 -19.71
C LEU A 243 -18.97 -14.82 -20.51
N ALA A 244 -19.41 -15.75 -21.36
CA ALA A 244 -20.69 -15.61 -22.06
C ALA A 244 -21.87 -15.52 -21.09
N LEU A 245 -21.84 -16.28 -19.99
CA LEU A 245 -22.85 -16.19 -18.94
C LEU A 245 -22.79 -14.84 -18.22
N ILE A 246 -21.59 -14.35 -17.88
CA ILE A 246 -21.39 -13.02 -17.30
C ILE A 246 -21.99 -11.93 -18.20
N GLU A 247 -21.68 -11.95 -19.50
CA GLU A 247 -22.22 -11.01 -20.48
C GLU A 247 -23.76 -11.06 -20.52
N SER A 248 -24.33 -12.26 -20.50
CA SER A 248 -25.79 -12.43 -20.52
C SER A 248 -26.48 -11.90 -19.27
N LEU A 249 -25.84 -12.03 -18.10
CA LEU A 249 -26.39 -11.58 -16.80
C LEU A 249 -26.21 -10.08 -16.59
N LEU A 250 -25.10 -9.51 -17.06
CA LEU A 250 -24.84 -8.06 -16.95
C LEU A 250 -25.48 -7.26 -18.09
N HIS A 251 -26.00 -7.94 -19.12
CA HIS A 251 -26.52 -7.34 -20.36
C HIS A 251 -25.51 -6.43 -21.09
N VAL A 252 -24.23 -6.59 -20.79
CA VAL A 252 -23.13 -5.79 -21.35
C VAL A 252 -21.85 -6.60 -21.33
N SER A 253 -20.98 -6.34 -22.31
CA SER A 253 -19.66 -6.98 -22.33
C SER A 253 -18.75 -6.42 -21.24
N PRO A 254 -18.06 -7.27 -20.46
CA PRO A 254 -17.03 -6.83 -19.51
C PRO A 254 -15.80 -6.24 -20.22
N ASP A 255 -15.65 -6.49 -21.53
CA ASP A 255 -14.58 -5.90 -22.36
C ASP A 255 -14.85 -4.44 -22.73
N ALA A 256 -16.09 -3.97 -22.57
CA ALA A 256 -16.46 -2.59 -22.88
C ALA A 256 -15.65 -1.62 -22.00
N PRO A 257 -14.88 -0.67 -22.58
CA PRO A 257 -14.00 0.20 -21.81
C PRO A 257 -14.70 0.93 -20.66
N ASP A 258 -15.91 1.42 -20.90
CA ASP A 258 -16.71 2.15 -19.91
C ASP A 258 -17.23 1.27 -18.77
N ARG A 259 -17.19 -0.07 -18.92
CA ARG A 259 -17.63 -1.03 -17.90
C ARG A 259 -16.50 -1.53 -17.01
N GLN A 260 -15.26 -1.52 -17.49
CA GLN A 260 -14.12 -2.05 -16.73
C GLN A 260 -13.87 -1.26 -15.44
N GLY A 261 -13.98 0.07 -15.49
CA GLY A 261 -13.80 0.93 -14.30
C GLY A 261 -14.81 0.60 -13.19
N PRO A 262 -16.12 0.69 -13.46
CA PRO A 262 -17.15 0.34 -12.48
C PRO A 262 -17.05 -1.11 -11.96
N LEU A 263 -16.78 -2.09 -12.83
CA LEU A 263 -16.65 -3.49 -12.43
C LEU A 263 -15.44 -3.70 -11.50
N ARG A 264 -14.30 -3.07 -11.80
CA ARG A 264 -13.13 -3.09 -10.91
C ARG A 264 -13.44 -2.45 -9.56
N ALA A 265 -14.10 -1.28 -9.57
CA ALA A 265 -14.48 -0.58 -8.35
C ALA A 265 -15.41 -1.44 -7.47
N ALA A 266 -16.39 -2.12 -8.06
CA ALA A 266 -17.28 -3.02 -7.35
C ALA A 266 -16.56 -4.26 -6.79
N LEU A 267 -15.64 -4.86 -7.54
CA LEU A 267 -14.81 -5.97 -7.06
C LEU A 267 -13.95 -5.55 -5.86
N THR A 268 -13.33 -4.38 -5.94
CA THR A 268 -12.56 -3.80 -4.83
C THR A 268 -13.46 -3.51 -3.64
N ALA A 269 -14.63 -2.89 -3.84
CA ALA A 269 -15.60 -2.60 -2.78
C ALA A 269 -16.05 -3.87 -2.04
N ARG A 270 -16.32 -4.96 -2.76
CA ARG A 270 -16.67 -6.26 -2.19
C ARG A 270 -15.58 -6.78 -1.25
N ASP A 271 -14.31 -6.67 -1.63
CA ASP A 271 -13.20 -7.11 -0.78
C ASP A 271 -13.05 -6.24 0.47
N LEU A 272 -13.23 -4.92 0.32
CA LEU A 272 -13.21 -3.99 1.44
C LEU A 272 -14.33 -4.31 2.44
N LEU A 273 -15.55 -4.56 1.97
CA LEU A 273 -16.67 -4.98 2.81
C LEU A 273 -16.40 -6.31 3.52
N THR A 274 -15.88 -7.30 2.79
CA THR A 274 -15.54 -8.62 3.35
C THR A 274 -14.53 -8.49 4.50
N THR A 275 -13.59 -7.55 4.38
CA THR A 275 -12.49 -7.38 5.34
C THR A 275 -12.80 -6.41 6.49
N ARG A 276 -13.88 -5.62 6.40
CA ARG A 276 -14.40 -4.79 7.51
C ARG A 276 -15.03 -5.62 8.63
N GLY A 277 -15.37 -6.89 8.36
CA GLY A 277 -16.14 -7.74 9.29
C GLY A 277 -17.61 -7.30 9.38
N PRO A 278 -18.51 -8.11 9.98
CA PRO A 278 -19.87 -7.65 10.25
C PRO A 278 -19.80 -6.43 11.17
N ASN A 279 -20.50 -5.35 10.82
CA ASN A 279 -20.66 -4.19 11.70
C ASN A 279 -21.01 -4.68 13.11
N PRO A 280 -20.36 -4.18 14.18
CA PRO A 280 -20.91 -4.36 15.52
C PRO A 280 -22.27 -3.65 15.54
N THR A 281 -23.33 -4.45 15.46
CA THR A 281 -24.73 -4.03 15.65
C THR A 281 -24.91 -3.35 17.01
#